data_AF-A0A2H0U4A3-F1
#
_entry.id   AF-A0A2H0U4A3-F1
#
_cell.length_a   1.000
_cell.length_b   1.000
_cell.length_c   1.000
_cell.angle_alpha   90.00
_cell.angle_beta   90.00
_cell.angle_gamma   90.00
#
_symmetry.space_group_name_H-M   'P 1'
#
loop_
_entity.id
_entity.type
_entity.pdbx_description
1 polymer ?
#
loop_
_entity_poly.entity_id
_entity_poly.type
_entity_poly.pdbx_seq_one_letter_code
_entity_poly.pdbx_strand_id
1 'polypeptide(L)'
;MLDEKLHPNRITDILDNIDLYLEEMRKKDDKVEIPKSLTNYIWSFFRDVNPDKEKLKMLAVFVADHTYRYASNAMLTDVYTQIYFATVITELWDAIQARGVDVYYTLDNEIREDRFMLTIQLFALSGVAVVTPYMVKGNYHKYMTIEEQGKWALSFTPEDFDPKKLTIIIDSSEFLREMETLDLIKKYMAHTRNIVYIEKDASVNYLDEVQKLAKGSKYTSVLRNKAPDDPNVIALN
;
A
#
# COMPACT_ATOMS: atom_id res chain seq x y z
N MET A 1 25.07 -13.42 -4.28
CA MET A 1 24.42 -13.54 -5.61
C MET A 1 23.08 -14.22 -5.38
N LEU A 2 21.99 -13.69 -5.95
CA LEU A 2 20.69 -14.36 -5.86
C LEU A 2 20.73 -15.64 -6.68
N ASP A 3 19.92 -16.61 -6.26
CA ASP A 3 19.61 -17.78 -7.07
C ASP A 3 19.01 -17.28 -8.41
N GLU A 4 19.39 -17.89 -9.54
CA GLU A 4 18.85 -17.54 -10.87
C GLU A 4 17.32 -17.53 -10.88
N LYS A 5 16.68 -18.38 -10.06
CA LYS A 5 15.22 -18.44 -9.93
C LYS A 5 14.60 -17.21 -9.27
N LEU A 6 15.39 -16.39 -8.58
CA LEU A 6 14.93 -15.19 -7.88
C LEU A 6 15.30 -13.91 -8.63
N HIS A 7 15.89 -14.02 -9.82
CA HIS A 7 16.10 -12.87 -10.67
C HIS A 7 14.79 -12.52 -11.41
N PRO A 8 14.21 -11.33 -11.16
CA PRO A 8 13.02 -10.89 -11.88
C PRO A 8 13.34 -10.66 -13.37
N ASN A 9 12.44 -11.10 -14.25
CA ASN A 9 12.54 -10.88 -15.70
C ASN A 9 11.70 -9.68 -16.16
N ARG A 10 10.66 -9.34 -15.40
CA ARG A 10 9.77 -8.19 -15.61
C ARG A 10 9.63 -7.41 -14.31
N ILE A 11 9.28 -6.13 -14.39
CA ILE A 11 9.07 -5.32 -13.18
C ILE A 11 7.91 -5.84 -12.33
N THR A 12 6.91 -6.46 -12.95
CA THR A 12 5.76 -7.06 -12.26
C THR A 12 6.13 -8.32 -11.47
N ASP A 13 7.24 -8.98 -11.81
CA ASP A 13 7.70 -10.19 -11.09
C ASP A 13 8.10 -9.88 -9.64
N ILE A 14 8.32 -8.60 -9.29
CA ILE A 14 8.51 -8.12 -7.90
C ILE A 14 7.24 -8.33 -7.06
N LEU A 15 6.07 -8.25 -7.69
CA LEU A 15 4.77 -8.39 -7.02
C LEU A 15 4.18 -9.79 -7.24
N ASP A 16 4.34 -10.35 -8.43
CA ASP A 16 3.83 -11.69 -8.77
C ASP A 16 4.49 -12.79 -7.90
N ASN A 17 5.74 -12.59 -7.48
CA ASN A 17 6.53 -13.59 -6.76
C ASN A 17 6.83 -13.22 -5.30
N ILE A 18 6.03 -12.35 -4.65
CA ILE A 18 6.26 -11.93 -3.25
C ILE A 18 6.48 -13.14 -2.33
N ASP A 19 5.60 -14.15 -2.40
CA ASP A 19 5.70 -15.33 -1.53
C ASP A 19 7.02 -16.09 -1.72
N LEU A 20 7.49 -16.20 -2.96
CA LEU A 20 8.77 -16.86 -3.28
C LEU A 20 9.96 -16.09 -2.68
N TYR A 21 9.98 -14.76 -2.82
CA TYR A 21 11.05 -13.95 -2.22
C TYR A 21 11.03 -14.04 -0.70
N LEU A 22 9.85 -13.96 -0.08
CA LEU A 22 9.71 -14.03 1.36
C LEU A 22 10.07 -15.41 1.92
N GLU A 23 9.70 -16.49 1.23
CA GLU A 23 10.14 -17.85 1.59
C GLU A 23 11.66 -17.95 1.60
N GLU A 24 12.33 -17.42 0.57
CA GLU A 24 13.78 -17.51 0.52
C GLU A 24 14.48 -16.58 1.52
N MET A 25 13.93 -15.38 1.76
CA MET A 25 14.37 -14.51 2.84
C MET A 25 14.33 -15.23 4.19
N ARG A 26 13.22 -15.93 4.49
CA ARG A 26 13.08 -16.73 5.72
C ARG A 26 14.10 -17.85 5.80
N LYS A 27 14.23 -18.64 4.74
CA LYS A 27 15.12 -19.80 4.69
C LYS A 27 16.59 -19.42 4.91
N LYS A 28 17.00 -18.25 4.44
CA LYS A 28 18.37 -17.74 4.54
C LYS A 28 18.59 -16.79 5.72
N ASP A 29 17.55 -16.46 6.48
CA ASP A 29 17.54 -15.33 7.42
C ASP A 29 18.03 -14.02 6.78
N ASP A 30 17.67 -13.82 5.51
CA ASP A 30 18.15 -12.71 4.70
C ASP A 30 17.19 -11.52 4.77
N LYS A 31 17.62 -10.52 5.53
CA LYS A 31 16.91 -9.25 5.72
C LYS A 31 17.46 -8.12 4.86
N VAL A 32 18.51 -8.35 4.06
CA VAL A 32 19.30 -7.28 3.44
C VAL A 32 19.62 -7.56 1.98
N GLU A 33 20.22 -8.70 1.65
CA GLU A 33 20.79 -8.96 0.33
C GLU A 33 19.72 -9.19 -0.74
N ILE A 34 18.69 -10.01 -0.46
CA ILE A 34 17.52 -10.15 -1.35
C ILE A 34 16.81 -8.80 -1.57
N PRO A 35 16.35 -8.07 -0.52
CA PRO A 35 15.75 -6.74 -0.70
C PRO A 35 16.63 -5.79 -1.52
N LYS A 36 17.93 -5.69 -1.19
CA LYS A 36 18.89 -4.83 -1.89
C LYS A 36 19.04 -5.18 -3.37
N SER A 37 19.00 -6.47 -3.72
CA SER A 37 19.07 -6.83 -5.14
C SER A 37 17.79 -6.48 -5.89
N LEU A 38 16.62 -6.62 -5.26
CA LEU A 38 15.35 -6.26 -5.87
C LEU A 38 15.23 -4.74 -6.05
N THR A 39 15.67 -3.94 -5.07
CA THR A 39 15.72 -2.47 -5.22
C THR A 39 16.71 -2.03 -6.30
N ASN A 40 17.90 -2.67 -6.39
CA ASN A 40 18.84 -2.42 -7.48
C ASN A 40 18.26 -2.77 -8.85
N TYR A 41 17.47 -3.84 -8.94
CA TYR A 41 16.76 -4.20 -10.17
C TYR A 41 15.71 -3.16 -10.55
N ILE A 42 14.87 -2.72 -9.61
CA ILE A 42 13.88 -1.65 -9.82
C ILE A 42 14.57 -0.40 -10.36
N TRP A 43 15.64 0.05 -9.70
CA TRP A 43 16.41 1.21 -10.15
C TRP A 43 16.96 1.04 -11.56
N SER A 44 17.56 -0.12 -11.87
CA SER A 44 18.12 -0.40 -13.19
C SER A 44 17.05 -0.44 -14.28
N PHE A 45 15.91 -1.10 -14.02
CA PHE A 45 14.77 -1.16 -14.94
C PHE A 45 14.30 0.24 -15.31
N PHE A 46 14.11 1.10 -14.31
CA PHE A 46 13.59 2.45 -14.50
C PHE A 46 14.60 3.43 -15.12
N ARG A 47 15.90 3.16 -14.94
CA ARG A 47 16.99 3.86 -15.66
C ARG A 47 17.00 3.49 -17.15
N ASP A 48 16.81 2.21 -17.48
CA ASP A 48 17.08 1.69 -18.83
C ASP A 48 15.84 1.64 -19.74
N VAL A 49 14.66 1.32 -19.20
CA VAL A 49 13.44 1.09 -20.01
C VAL A 49 12.64 2.39 -20.25
N ASN A 50 12.73 3.36 -19.33
CA ASN A 50 11.96 4.62 -19.31
C ASN A 50 10.50 4.47 -19.83
N PRO A 51 9.62 3.77 -19.08
CA PRO A 51 8.25 3.51 -19.53
C PRO A 51 7.45 4.79 -19.77
N ASP A 52 6.54 4.75 -20.76
CA ASP A 52 5.59 5.85 -20.99
C ASP A 52 4.59 6.02 -19.83
N LYS A 53 3.93 7.18 -19.78
CA LYS A 53 3.05 7.56 -18.67
C LYS A 53 1.87 6.59 -18.47
N GLU A 54 1.33 6.02 -19.55
CA GLU A 54 0.20 5.09 -19.45
C GLU A 54 0.64 3.74 -18.86
N LYS A 55 1.82 3.22 -19.26
CA LYS A 55 2.41 2.04 -18.61
C LYS A 55 2.73 2.27 -17.15
N LEU A 56 3.22 3.45 -16.79
CA LEU A 56 3.46 3.81 -15.38
C LEU A 56 2.16 3.83 -14.58
N LYS A 57 1.08 4.40 -15.12
CA LYS A 57 -0.24 4.36 -14.48
C LYS A 57 -0.72 2.94 -14.26
N MET A 58 -0.66 2.09 -15.30
CA MET A 58 -1.06 0.68 -15.19
C MET A 58 -0.23 -0.06 -14.14
N LEU A 59 1.09 0.16 -14.11
CA LEU A 59 1.97 -0.43 -13.10
C LEU A 59 1.60 0.05 -11.69
N ALA A 60 1.29 1.34 -11.53
CA ALA A 60 0.91 1.90 -10.24
C ALA A 60 -0.42 1.30 -9.71
N VAL A 61 -1.42 1.14 -10.59
CA VAL A 61 -2.65 0.41 -10.27
C VAL A 61 -2.34 -1.03 -9.89
N PHE A 62 -1.47 -1.69 -10.66
CA PHE A 62 -1.07 -3.07 -10.43
C PHE A 62 -0.37 -3.25 -9.06
N VAL A 63 0.49 -2.32 -8.65
CA VAL A 63 1.15 -2.30 -7.34
C VAL A 63 0.14 -2.18 -6.21
N ALA A 64 -0.81 -1.24 -6.31
CA ALA A 64 -1.85 -1.06 -5.30
C ALA A 64 -2.73 -2.32 -5.18
N ASP A 65 -3.15 -2.86 -6.33
CA ASP A 65 -4.01 -4.04 -6.38
C ASP A 65 -3.34 -5.28 -5.78
N HIS A 66 -2.07 -5.53 -6.14
CA HIS A 66 -1.31 -6.67 -5.63
C HIS A 66 -0.97 -6.54 -4.16
N THR A 67 -0.67 -5.32 -3.69
CA THR A 67 -0.47 -5.04 -2.25
C THR A 67 -1.73 -5.41 -1.46
N TYR A 68 -2.90 -4.97 -1.93
CA TYR A 68 -4.16 -5.32 -1.28
C TYR A 68 -4.47 -6.82 -1.34
N ARG A 69 -4.30 -7.47 -2.50
CA ARG A 69 -4.53 -8.92 -2.63
C ARG A 69 -3.61 -9.72 -1.72
N TYR A 70 -2.35 -9.33 -1.63
CA TYR A 70 -1.39 -9.94 -0.73
C TYR A 70 -1.86 -9.77 0.72
N ALA A 71 -2.15 -8.54 1.15
CA ALA A 71 -2.62 -8.26 2.52
C ALA A 71 -3.89 -9.06 2.89
N SER A 72 -4.81 -9.21 1.94
CA SER A 72 -6.06 -9.93 2.15
C SER A 72 -5.88 -11.45 2.34
N ASN A 73 -4.83 -12.01 1.73
CA ASN A 73 -4.61 -13.47 1.68
C ASN A 73 -3.39 -13.95 2.49
N ALA A 74 -2.52 -13.05 2.95
CA ALA A 74 -1.29 -13.39 3.64
C ALA A 74 -1.57 -14.31 4.85
N MET A 75 -0.96 -15.50 4.86
CA MET A 75 -1.05 -16.42 6.00
C MET A 75 -0.09 -16.06 7.12
N LEU A 76 1.03 -15.40 6.79
CA LEU A 76 2.10 -15.04 7.70
C LEU A 76 2.57 -13.61 7.42
N THR A 77 2.53 -12.78 8.46
CA THR A 77 3.11 -11.44 8.46
C THR A 77 4.19 -11.42 9.53
N ASP A 78 5.44 -11.58 9.12
CA ASP A 78 6.61 -11.57 9.99
C ASP A 78 7.56 -10.43 9.60
N VAL A 79 8.72 -10.37 10.26
CA VAL A 79 9.74 -9.35 10.01
C VAL A 79 10.19 -9.30 8.55
N TYR A 80 10.16 -10.43 7.82
CA TYR A 80 10.55 -10.45 6.41
C TYR A 80 9.49 -9.80 5.53
N THR A 81 8.20 -10.08 5.78
CA THR A 81 7.11 -9.37 5.11
C THR A 81 7.23 -7.86 5.34
N GLN A 82 7.46 -7.43 6.58
CA GLN A 82 7.62 -6.02 6.93
C GLN A 82 8.77 -5.37 6.17
N ILE A 83 9.95 -5.99 6.18
CA ILE A 83 11.14 -5.48 5.50
C ILE A 83 10.90 -5.41 3.98
N TYR A 84 10.30 -6.43 3.39
CA TYR A 84 10.02 -6.46 1.96
C TYR A 84 9.12 -5.30 1.53
N PHE A 85 8.02 -5.06 2.25
CA PHE A 85 7.13 -3.94 1.96
C PHE A 85 7.78 -2.58 2.23
N ALA A 86 8.52 -2.45 3.33
CA ALA A 86 9.21 -1.22 3.73
C ALA A 86 10.40 -0.81 2.84
N THR A 87 10.89 -1.72 2.01
CA THR A 87 12.06 -1.48 1.16
C THR A 87 11.73 -1.65 -0.32
N VAL A 88 11.35 -2.86 -0.73
CA VAL A 88 11.16 -3.22 -2.14
C VAL A 88 9.92 -2.54 -2.71
N ILE A 89 8.79 -2.59 -2.00
CA ILE A 89 7.54 -1.98 -2.48
C ILE A 89 7.61 -0.46 -2.38
N THR A 90 8.22 0.10 -1.33
CA THR A 90 8.49 1.55 -1.23
C THR A 90 9.34 2.04 -2.41
N GLU A 91 10.45 1.38 -2.72
CA GLU A 91 11.31 1.75 -3.87
C GLU A 91 10.53 1.72 -5.19
N LEU A 92 9.64 0.74 -5.37
CA LEU A 92 8.79 0.66 -6.56
C LEU A 92 7.81 1.84 -6.64
N TRP A 93 7.19 2.23 -5.52
CA TRP A 93 6.32 3.42 -5.47
C TRP A 93 7.09 4.71 -5.75
N ASP A 94 8.25 4.89 -5.12
CA ASP A 94 9.10 6.07 -5.30
C ASP A 94 9.57 6.19 -6.75
N ALA A 95 9.95 5.07 -7.39
CA ALA A 95 10.36 5.05 -8.79
C ALA A 95 9.24 5.44 -9.76
N ILE A 96 8.00 5.03 -9.48
CA ILE A 96 6.81 5.42 -10.25
C ILE A 96 6.50 6.91 -10.03
N GLN A 97 6.50 7.35 -8.77
CA GLN A 97 6.17 8.71 -8.37
C GLN A 97 7.19 9.73 -8.91
N ALA A 98 8.49 9.41 -8.88
CA ALA A 98 9.55 10.24 -9.44
C ALA A 98 9.37 10.52 -10.94
N ARG A 99 8.52 9.75 -11.63
CA ARG A 99 8.15 9.93 -13.04
C ARG A 99 6.79 10.60 -13.23
N GLY A 100 6.25 11.20 -12.18
CA GLY A 100 5.06 12.05 -12.21
C GLY A 100 3.74 11.27 -12.30
N VAL A 101 3.71 10.03 -11.77
CA VAL A 101 2.48 9.26 -11.58
C VAL A 101 2.17 9.16 -10.09
N ASP A 102 1.12 9.87 -9.67
CA ASP A 102 0.56 9.76 -8.33
C ASP A 102 -0.73 8.93 -8.40
N VAL A 103 -0.95 8.03 -7.45
CA VAL A 103 -2.14 7.14 -7.38
C VAL A 103 -3.06 7.48 -6.23
N TYR A 104 -4.36 7.50 -6.50
CA TYR A 104 -5.41 7.51 -5.50
C TYR A 104 -6.20 6.21 -5.62
N TYR A 105 -5.99 5.29 -4.69
CA TYR A 105 -6.63 3.98 -4.70
C TYR A 105 -7.72 3.91 -3.63
N THR A 106 -8.96 3.79 -4.07
CA THR A 106 -10.13 3.61 -3.19
C THR A 106 -10.48 2.14 -3.08
N LEU A 107 -10.53 1.65 -1.86
CA LEU A 107 -10.94 0.31 -1.50
C LEU A 107 -12.23 0.40 -0.66
N ASP A 108 -13.34 0.02 -1.27
CA ASP A 108 -14.67 0.06 -0.68
C ASP A 108 -15.16 -1.38 -0.50
N ASN A 109 -15.04 -1.96 0.71
CA ASN A 109 -15.35 -3.38 0.94
C ASN A 109 -15.54 -3.83 2.39
N GLU A 110 -16.33 -4.89 2.57
CA GLU A 110 -16.46 -5.76 3.77
C GLU A 110 -15.15 -6.53 4.10
N ILE A 111 -14.05 -5.81 4.27
CA ILE A 111 -12.77 -6.41 4.64
C ILE A 111 -12.91 -6.98 6.05
N ARG A 112 -12.64 -8.28 6.18
CA ARG A 112 -12.57 -8.92 7.50
C ARG A 112 -11.65 -8.11 8.42
N GLU A 113 -12.04 -7.93 9.68
CA GLU A 113 -11.33 -7.05 10.63
C GLU A 113 -9.85 -7.39 10.80
N ASP A 114 -9.51 -8.69 10.80
CA ASP A 114 -8.12 -9.17 10.86
C ASP A 114 -7.30 -8.85 9.60
N ARG A 115 -7.95 -8.67 8.45
CA ARG A 115 -7.33 -8.29 7.19
C ARG A 115 -7.28 -6.79 6.97
N PHE A 116 -8.23 -6.06 7.54
CA PHE A 116 -8.31 -4.61 7.44
C PHE A 116 -7.06 -3.94 8.01
N MET A 117 -6.69 -4.30 9.23
CA MET A 117 -5.51 -3.74 9.88
C MET A 117 -4.21 -4.09 9.15
N LEU A 118 -4.08 -5.35 8.70
CA LEU A 118 -2.93 -5.77 7.92
C LEU A 118 -2.82 -4.99 6.60
N THR A 119 -3.95 -4.73 5.94
CA THR A 119 -4.01 -3.91 4.72
C THR A 119 -3.51 -2.50 4.98
N ILE A 120 -4.01 -1.84 6.04
CA ILE A 120 -3.54 -0.51 6.46
C ILE A 120 -2.02 -0.52 6.68
N GLN A 121 -1.53 -1.50 7.44
CA GLN A 121 -0.12 -1.60 7.80
C GLN A 121 0.78 -1.81 6.57
N LEU A 122 0.45 -2.74 5.67
CA LEU A 122 1.28 -3.00 4.50
C LEU A 122 1.32 -1.81 3.53
N PHE A 123 0.19 -1.11 3.33
CA PHE A 123 0.20 0.12 2.55
C PHE A 123 1.02 1.22 3.21
N ALA A 124 0.84 1.44 4.52
CA ALA A 124 1.62 2.43 5.25
C ALA A 124 3.12 2.11 5.26
N LEU A 125 3.49 0.83 5.40
CA LEU A 125 4.86 0.35 5.28
C LEU A 125 5.42 0.54 3.88
N SER A 126 4.60 0.53 2.84
CA SER A 126 5.05 0.78 1.46
C SER A 126 5.20 2.26 1.08
N GLY A 127 5.08 3.18 2.05
CA GLY A 127 5.23 4.63 1.80
C GLY A 127 3.95 5.33 1.32
N VAL A 128 2.83 4.60 1.27
CA VAL A 128 1.53 5.12 0.84
C VAL A 128 0.81 5.77 2.00
N ALA A 129 0.17 6.92 1.76
CA ALA A 129 -0.68 7.56 2.74
C ALA A 129 -2.00 6.80 2.85
N VAL A 130 -2.26 6.18 4.00
CA VAL A 130 -3.50 5.44 4.24
C VAL A 130 -4.50 6.34 4.96
N VAL A 131 -5.71 6.44 4.41
CA VAL A 131 -6.84 7.15 5.02
C VAL A 131 -7.99 6.19 5.20
N THR A 132 -8.62 6.25 6.37
CA THR A 132 -9.79 5.44 6.67
C THR A 132 -10.68 6.15 7.69
N PRO A 133 -12.01 6.10 7.54
CA PRO A 133 -12.91 6.74 8.50
C PRO A 133 -12.92 6.01 9.84
N TYR A 134 -12.37 4.79 9.89
CA TYR A 134 -12.35 3.98 11.10
C TYR A 134 -11.22 4.38 12.08
N MET A 135 -10.33 5.31 11.71
CA MET A 135 -9.16 5.69 12.51
C MET A 135 -8.89 7.19 12.43
N VAL A 136 -9.19 7.92 13.50
CA VAL A 136 -8.90 9.38 13.58
C VAL A 136 -7.69 9.69 14.49
N LYS A 137 -7.28 8.78 15.38
CA LYS A 137 -6.33 9.12 16.48
C LYS A 137 -4.97 8.39 16.50
N GLY A 138 -4.59 7.68 15.44
CA GLY A 138 -3.29 7.02 15.36
C GLY A 138 -2.44 7.60 14.24
N ASN A 139 -1.43 8.40 14.57
CA ASN A 139 -0.49 9.01 13.65
C ASN A 139 0.07 8.05 12.57
N TYR A 140 -0.50 8.02 11.38
CA TYR A 140 0.20 7.57 10.15
C TYR A 140 0.70 8.76 9.33
N HIS A 141 0.84 9.92 10.00
CA HIS A 141 1.10 11.22 9.40
C HIS A 141 2.58 11.59 9.46
N LYS A 142 3.44 10.89 8.72
CA LYS A 142 4.69 11.51 8.24
C LYS A 142 5.24 10.76 7.02
N TYR A 143 5.98 11.48 6.17
CA TYR A 143 6.89 10.81 5.23
C TYR A 143 7.96 10.18 6.08
N MET A 144 8.22 8.91 5.81
CA MET A 144 9.40 8.24 6.29
C MET A 144 10.24 7.98 5.05
N THR A 145 11.50 8.42 5.07
CA THR A 145 12.52 7.88 4.17
C THR A 145 12.53 6.34 4.29
N ILE A 146 13.04 5.62 3.28
CA ILE A 146 13.20 4.16 3.35
C ILE A 146 13.90 3.72 4.65
N GLU A 147 14.88 4.50 5.12
CA GLU A 147 15.55 4.24 6.39
C GLU A 147 14.64 4.43 7.61
N GLU A 148 13.86 5.51 7.67
CA GLU A 148 12.86 5.74 8.74
C GLU A 148 11.76 4.67 8.71
N GLN A 149 11.36 4.24 7.51
CA GLN A 149 10.34 3.23 7.31
C GLN A 149 10.82 1.84 7.73
N GLY A 150 12.08 1.51 7.43
CA GLY A 150 12.73 0.31 7.95
C GLY A 150 12.84 0.31 9.47
N LYS A 151 13.18 1.45 10.10
CA LYS A 151 13.21 1.58 11.57
C LYS A 151 11.81 1.42 12.18
N TRP A 152 10.80 2.01 11.56
CA TRP A 152 9.42 1.88 12.00
C TRP A 152 8.91 0.44 11.85
N ALA A 153 9.19 -0.20 10.71
CA ALA A 153 8.88 -1.61 10.47
C ALA A 153 9.47 -2.52 11.57
N LEU A 154 10.71 -2.28 11.98
CA LEU A 154 11.38 -3.05 13.03
C LEU A 154 10.92 -2.69 14.46
N SER A 155 10.14 -1.62 14.63
CA SER A 155 9.63 -1.20 15.95
C SER A 155 8.37 -1.95 16.37
N PHE A 156 7.69 -2.60 15.42
CA PHE A 156 6.46 -3.34 15.71
C PHE A 156 6.75 -4.66 16.45
N THR A 157 5.93 -4.97 17.45
CA THR A 157 5.93 -6.27 18.11
C THR A 157 4.83 -7.17 17.53
N PRO A 158 4.89 -8.50 17.70
CA PRO A 158 3.82 -9.40 17.25
C PRO A 158 2.43 -9.00 17.78
N GLU A 159 2.36 -8.37 18.95
CA GLU A 159 1.11 -7.89 19.55
C GLU A 159 0.49 -6.70 18.81
N ASP A 160 1.29 -5.88 18.10
CA ASP A 160 0.78 -4.79 17.26
C ASP A 160 0.01 -5.30 16.03
N PHE A 161 0.11 -6.61 15.75
CA PHE A 161 -0.59 -7.30 14.69
C PHE A 161 -1.73 -8.19 15.21
N ASP A 162 -2.02 -8.17 16.52
CA ASP A 162 -3.17 -8.90 17.08
C ASP A 162 -4.48 -8.17 16.74
N PRO A 163 -5.34 -8.72 15.87
CA PRO A 163 -6.60 -8.09 15.48
C PRO A 163 -7.50 -7.77 16.67
N LYS A 164 -7.39 -8.53 17.77
CA LYS A 164 -8.22 -8.35 18.97
C LYS A 164 -7.84 -7.13 19.80
N LYS A 165 -6.62 -6.61 19.64
CA LYS A 165 -6.16 -5.39 20.33
C LYS A 165 -6.38 -4.13 19.50
N LEU A 166 -6.73 -4.29 18.23
CA LEU A 166 -6.91 -3.21 17.25
C LEU A 166 -8.38 -2.77 17.14
N THR A 167 -9.22 -3.07 18.14
CA THR A 167 -10.60 -2.59 18.20
C THR A 167 -10.59 -1.08 18.44
N ILE A 168 -10.84 -0.31 17.38
CA ILE A 168 -10.80 1.14 17.44
C ILE A 168 -12.20 1.64 17.75
N ILE A 169 -12.36 2.16 18.97
CA ILE A 169 -13.59 2.83 19.38
C ILE A 169 -13.53 4.26 18.86
N ILE A 170 -14.45 4.61 17.98
CA ILE A 170 -14.54 5.96 17.40
C ILE A 170 -15.65 6.70 18.12
N ASP A 171 -15.26 7.62 19.01
CA ASP A 171 -16.14 8.39 19.89
C ASP A 171 -16.57 9.75 19.26
N SER A 172 -16.56 9.85 17.93
CA SER A 172 -16.97 11.07 17.20
C SER A 172 -18.27 10.87 16.44
N SER A 173 -19.07 11.94 16.32
CA SER A 173 -20.26 11.94 15.47
C SER A 173 -19.88 11.68 14.02
N GLU A 174 -20.75 10.98 13.30
CA GLU A 174 -20.53 10.54 11.91
C GLU A 174 -20.16 11.70 10.98
N PHE A 175 -20.88 12.83 11.08
CA PHE A 175 -20.60 14.05 10.32
C PHE A 175 -19.19 14.61 10.56
N LEU A 176 -18.72 14.63 11.81
CA LEU A 176 -17.37 15.10 12.12
C LEU A 176 -16.32 14.16 11.52
N ARG A 177 -16.56 12.85 11.58
CA ARG A 177 -15.67 11.82 11.04
C ARG A 177 -15.54 11.90 9.51
N GLU A 178 -16.64 12.14 8.81
CA GLU A 178 -16.61 12.39 7.36
C GLU A 178 -15.77 13.62 7.03
N MET A 179 -16.04 14.74 7.70
CA MET A 179 -15.32 16.00 7.48
C MET A 179 -13.82 15.84 7.75
N GLU A 180 -13.43 15.21 8.85
CA GLU A 180 -12.03 14.92 9.21
C GLU A 180 -11.35 14.03 8.17
N THR A 181 -12.05 13.01 7.67
CA THR A 181 -11.56 12.11 6.62
C THR A 181 -11.28 12.87 5.32
N LEU A 182 -12.22 13.68 4.87
CA LEU A 182 -12.09 14.48 3.65
C LEU A 182 -11.01 15.57 3.77
N ASP A 183 -10.87 16.20 4.94
CA ASP A 183 -9.81 17.17 5.20
C ASP A 183 -8.42 16.51 5.15
N LEU A 184 -8.29 15.33 5.77
CA LEU A 184 -7.05 14.57 5.74
C LEU A 184 -6.65 14.17 4.31
N ILE A 185 -7.61 13.70 3.50
CA ILE A 185 -7.39 13.40 2.08
C ILE A 185 -6.84 14.63 1.35
N LYS A 186 -7.49 15.79 1.49
CA LYS A 186 -7.07 17.03 0.84
C LYS A 186 -5.66 17.44 1.26
N LYS A 187 -5.36 17.32 2.55
CA LYS A 187 -4.01 17.58 3.09
C LYS A 187 -2.96 16.67 2.46
N TYR A 188 -3.25 15.37 2.32
CA TYR A 188 -2.32 14.45 1.66
C TYR A 188 -2.17 14.72 0.17
N MET A 189 -3.26 15.05 -0.53
CA MET A 189 -3.21 15.43 -1.95
C MET A 189 -2.32 16.65 -2.20
N ALA A 190 -2.31 17.62 -1.28
CA ALA A 190 -1.46 18.82 -1.36
C ALA A 190 0.04 18.51 -1.25
N HIS A 191 0.41 17.39 -0.61
CA HIS A 191 1.79 16.95 -0.41
C HIS A 191 2.19 15.79 -1.35
N THR A 192 1.44 15.60 -2.44
CA THR A 192 1.76 14.79 -3.63
C THR A 192 2.08 13.32 -3.39
N ARG A 193 1.54 12.67 -2.37
CA ARG A 193 1.81 11.22 -2.15
C ARG A 193 0.75 10.35 -2.74
N ASN A 194 1.10 9.10 -3.06
CA ASN A 194 0.13 8.04 -3.28
C ASN A 194 -0.79 7.93 -2.06
N ILE A 195 -2.09 7.83 -2.31
CA ILE A 195 -3.12 7.75 -1.29
C ILE A 195 -3.88 6.45 -1.48
N VAL A 196 -4.12 5.74 -0.39
CA VAL A 196 -5.07 4.64 -0.31
C VAL A 196 -6.16 5.04 0.66
N TYR A 197 -7.39 5.05 0.19
CA TYR A 197 -8.59 5.23 1.01
C TYR A 197 -9.27 3.89 1.22
N ILE A 198 -9.62 3.56 2.48
CA ILE A 198 -10.21 2.26 2.82
C ILE A 198 -11.46 2.43 3.68
N GLU A 199 -12.60 1.95 3.17
CA GLU A 199 -13.80 1.66 3.95
C GLU A 199 -13.85 0.15 4.25
N LYS A 200 -14.13 -0.23 5.52
CA LYS A 200 -14.07 -1.62 6.01
C LYS A 200 -15.38 -2.39 5.84
N ASP A 201 -16.51 -1.69 5.83
CA ASP A 201 -17.84 -2.29 5.75
C ASP A 201 -18.87 -1.21 5.42
N ALA A 202 -20.11 -1.62 5.19
CA ALA A 202 -21.21 -0.71 4.86
C ALA A 202 -21.68 0.18 6.04
N SER A 203 -21.02 0.13 7.21
CA SER A 203 -21.35 1.05 8.32
C SER A 203 -20.83 2.47 8.09
N VAL A 204 -19.94 2.65 7.10
CA VAL A 204 -19.53 3.94 6.57
C VAL A 204 -19.77 3.93 5.07
N ASN A 205 -20.14 5.07 4.50
CA ASN A 205 -20.34 5.23 3.06
C ASN A 205 -19.98 6.67 2.65
N TYR A 206 -18.69 6.97 2.64
CA TYR A 206 -18.17 8.27 2.18
C TYR A 206 -17.66 8.20 0.73
N LEU A 207 -17.92 7.06 0.08
CA LEU A 207 -17.44 6.72 -1.24
C LEU A 207 -17.75 7.80 -2.28
N ASP A 208 -18.98 8.33 -2.29
CA ASP A 208 -19.39 9.36 -3.24
C ASP A 208 -18.53 10.63 -3.12
N GLU A 209 -18.30 11.12 -1.91
CA GLU A 209 -17.51 12.33 -1.66
C GLU A 209 -16.02 12.09 -1.92
N VAL A 210 -15.50 10.93 -1.54
CA VAL A 210 -14.12 10.55 -1.80
C VAL A 210 -13.85 10.39 -3.30
N GLN A 211 -14.78 9.79 -4.05
CA GLN A 211 -14.68 9.69 -5.50
C GLN A 211 -14.75 11.06 -6.17
N LYS A 212 -15.60 11.98 -5.71
CA LYS A 212 -15.64 13.36 -6.21
C LYS A 212 -14.30 14.06 -6.02
N LEU A 213 -13.66 13.90 -4.85
CA LEU A 213 -12.32 14.43 -4.61
C LEU A 213 -11.28 13.81 -5.54
N ALA A 214 -11.31 12.49 -5.70
CA ALA A 214 -10.36 11.77 -6.56
C ALA A 214 -10.47 12.23 -8.03
N LYS A 215 -11.69 12.29 -8.59
CA LYS A 215 -11.98 12.74 -9.96
C LYS A 215 -11.55 14.18 -10.25
N GLY A 216 -11.67 15.06 -9.26
CA GLY A 216 -11.25 16.45 -9.36
C GLY A 216 -9.74 16.68 -9.24
N SER A 217 -8.95 15.62 -9.06
CA SER A 217 -7.53 15.71 -8.73
C SER A 217 -6.60 15.35 -9.90
N LYS A 218 -5.29 15.56 -9.72
CA LYS A 218 -4.26 15.13 -10.69
C LYS A 218 -3.93 13.64 -10.64
N TYR A 219 -4.51 12.92 -9.70
CA TYR A 219 -4.16 11.53 -9.40
C TYR A 219 -4.70 10.58 -10.46
N THR A 220 -4.00 9.45 -10.63
CA THR A 220 -4.57 8.28 -11.29
C THR A 220 -5.48 7.61 -10.28
N SER A 221 -6.79 7.82 -10.45
CA SER A 221 -7.79 7.43 -9.47
C SER A 221 -8.42 6.09 -9.84
N VAL A 222 -8.47 5.21 -8.85
CA VAL A 222 -8.87 3.82 -9.02
C VAL A 222 -9.84 3.45 -7.91
N LEU A 223 -10.90 2.73 -8.28
CA LEU A 223 -11.83 2.13 -7.35
C LEU A 223 -11.76 0.61 -7.44
N ARG A 224 -11.66 -0.03 -6.28
CA ARG A 224 -11.92 -1.45 -6.13
C ARG A 224 -13.10 -1.65 -5.17
N ASN A 225 -14.21 -2.10 -5.75
CA ASN A 225 -15.46 -2.41 -5.05
C ASN A 225 -15.63 -3.94 -4.98
N LYS A 226 -16.31 -4.44 -3.96
CA LYS A 226 -16.64 -5.86 -3.71
C LYS A 226 -15.46 -6.85 -3.62
N ALA A 227 -14.27 -6.39 -3.30
CA ALA A 227 -13.11 -7.23 -3.08
C ALA A 227 -13.12 -7.94 -1.70
N PRO A 228 -12.52 -9.15 -1.61
CA PRO A 228 -11.73 -9.83 -2.63
C PRO A 228 -12.56 -10.54 -3.72
N ASP A 229 -13.88 -10.61 -3.58
CA ASP A 229 -14.77 -11.42 -4.42
C ASP A 229 -14.91 -10.90 -5.86
N ASP A 230 -14.81 -9.58 -6.07
CA ASP A 230 -14.73 -8.96 -7.39
C ASP A 230 -13.25 -8.71 -7.77
N PRO A 231 -12.75 -9.34 -8.87
CA PRO A 231 -11.39 -9.13 -9.34
C PRO A 231 -11.20 -7.80 -10.08
N ASN A 232 -12.28 -7.07 -10.40
CA ASN A 232 -12.24 -5.90 -11.24
C ASN A 232 -11.77 -4.64 -10.51
N VAL A 233 -11.12 -3.79 -11.28
CA VAL A 233 -10.62 -2.49 -10.85
C VAL A 233 -11.14 -1.45 -11.83
N ILE A 234 -11.75 -0.37 -11.32
CA ILE A 234 -12.42 0.66 -12.11
C ILE A 234 -11.57 1.93 -12.08
N ALA A 235 -11.12 2.40 -13.25
CA ALA A 235 -10.53 3.72 -13.35
C ALA A 235 -11.61 4.80 -13.16
N LEU A 236 -11.36 5.77 -12.29
CA LEU A 236 -12.32 6.85 -11.99
C LEU A 236 -12.13 8.10 -12.86
N ASN A 237 -11.10 8.10 -13.71
CA ASN A 237 -10.68 9.22 -14.57
C ASN A 237 -11.82 9.83 -15.39
#